data_AF-A0A845UPE5-F1
#
_entry.id   AF-A0A845UPE5-F1
#
_cell.length_a   1.000
_cell.length_b   1.000
_cell.length_c   1.000
_cell.angle_alpha   90.00
_cell.angle_beta   90.00
_cell.angle_gamma   90.00
#
_symmetry.space_group_name_H-M   'P 1'
#
loop_
_entity.id
_entity.type
_entity.pdbx_description
1 polymer ?
#
loop_
_entity_poly.entity_id
_entity_poly.type
_entity_poly.pdbx_seq_one_letter_code
_entity_poly.pdbx_strand_id
1 'polypeptide(L)'
;MKTHEYKVIPAPTKGEKAKAAKGPEGRFAVSMSRLLNEMAEQGWEYIRADILPSEERSGLTSTQTVWRTLLVFRRPVPQAAAVTPFRHEPVVAAVAPPPAGPLPAGPEVTAPEPVAPEPLAEEDASDSPAKSDADKVS
;
A
#
# COMPACT_ATOMS: atom_id res chain seq x y z
N MET A 1 28.77 -8.43 12.46
CA MET A 1 28.05 -9.50 11.74
C MET A 1 26.57 -9.14 11.78
N LYS A 2 25.81 -9.23 10.69
CA LYS A 2 24.37 -8.87 10.72
C LYS A 2 23.58 -10.03 11.35
N THR A 3 23.04 -9.81 12.53
CA THR A 3 22.15 -10.76 13.21
C THR A 3 20.71 -10.54 12.74
N HIS A 4 19.95 -11.62 12.61
CA HIS A 4 18.55 -11.60 12.17
C HIS A 4 17.68 -12.32 13.20
N GLU A 5 16.51 -11.76 13.44
CA GLU A 5 15.41 -12.40 14.13
C GLU A 5 14.56 -13.15 13.10
N TYR A 6 14.05 -14.34 13.44
CA TYR A 6 13.17 -15.12 12.58
C TYR A 6 11.81 -15.32 13.24
N LYS A 7 10.75 -15.23 12.43
CA LYS A 7 9.37 -15.52 12.84
C LYS A 7 8.78 -16.53 11.88
N VAL A 8 8.13 -17.55 12.42
CA VAL A 8 7.45 -18.59 11.65
C VAL A 8 5.99 -18.63 12.08
N ILE A 9 5.09 -18.51 11.12
CA ILE A 9 3.64 -18.49 11.37
C ILE A 9 2.93 -19.44 10.41
N PRO A 10 1.80 -20.06 10.79
CA PRO A 10 1.03 -20.87 9.85
C PRO A 10 0.50 -20.02 8.69
N ALA A 11 0.53 -20.56 7.48
CA ALA A 11 -0.09 -19.93 6.34
C ALA A 11 -1.61 -19.85 6.53
N PRO A 12 -2.28 -18.78 6.06
CA PRO A 12 -3.74 -18.73 6.02
C PRO A 12 -4.27 -19.94 5.25
N THR A 13 -5.26 -20.64 5.81
CA THR A 13 -5.93 -21.78 5.14
C THR A 13 -7.28 -21.40 4.55
N LYS A 14 -7.78 -20.21 4.88
CA LYS A 14 -9.08 -19.70 4.44
C LYS A 14 -8.91 -18.31 3.85
N GLY A 15 -9.70 -18.04 2.82
CA GLY A 15 -9.80 -16.72 2.21
C GLY A 15 -10.69 -15.79 3.01
N GLU A 16 -10.35 -14.50 3.02
CA GLU A 16 -11.16 -13.45 3.63
C GLU A 16 -12.11 -12.83 2.59
N LYS A 17 -13.34 -12.51 3.00
CA LYS A 17 -14.28 -11.81 2.11
C LYS A 17 -13.86 -10.34 2.02
N ALA A 18 -13.58 -9.87 0.81
CA ALA A 18 -13.36 -8.45 0.53
C ALA A 18 -14.17 -8.03 -0.69
N LYS A 19 -14.50 -6.72 -0.78
CA LYS A 19 -15.33 -6.16 -1.86
C LYS A 19 -14.77 -6.43 -3.26
N ALA A 20 -13.44 -6.47 -3.39
CA ALA A 20 -12.75 -6.74 -4.65
C ALA A 20 -12.49 -8.24 -4.93
N ALA A 21 -12.67 -9.12 -3.95
CA ALA A 21 -12.33 -10.52 -4.06
C ALA A 21 -13.46 -11.33 -4.73
N LYS A 22 -13.29 -11.66 -6.01
CA LYS A 22 -14.19 -12.56 -6.73
C LYS A 22 -13.72 -14.02 -6.55
N GLY A 23 -14.65 -14.90 -6.16
CA GLY A 23 -14.40 -16.33 -6.01
C GLY A 23 -13.51 -16.74 -4.82
N PRO A 24 -13.28 -18.05 -4.61
CA PRO A 24 -12.43 -18.57 -3.53
C PRO A 24 -10.96 -18.15 -3.63
N GLU A 25 -10.41 -18.14 -4.85
CA GLU A 25 -9.02 -17.76 -5.11
C GLU A 25 -8.75 -16.30 -4.74
N GLY A 26 -9.62 -15.37 -5.17
CA GLY A 26 -9.46 -13.95 -4.83
C GLY A 26 -9.53 -13.70 -3.33
N ARG A 27 -10.38 -14.44 -2.60
CA ARG A 27 -10.46 -14.34 -1.13
C ARG A 27 -9.18 -14.84 -0.46
N PHE A 28 -8.59 -15.90 -0.99
CA PHE A 28 -7.32 -16.44 -0.50
C PHE A 28 -6.15 -15.49 -0.78
N ALA A 29 -6.09 -14.91 -1.99
CA ALA A 29 -5.09 -13.91 -2.34
C ALA A 29 -5.18 -12.68 -1.43
N VAL A 30 -6.40 -12.23 -1.09
CA VAL A 30 -6.60 -11.13 -0.14
C VAL A 30 -6.11 -11.48 1.26
N SER A 31 -6.44 -12.67 1.79
CA SER A 31 -5.99 -13.04 3.14
C SER A 31 -4.46 -13.20 3.21
N MET A 32 -3.85 -13.76 2.17
CA MET A 32 -2.39 -13.84 2.05
C MET A 32 -1.77 -12.44 1.97
N SER A 33 -2.27 -11.57 1.09
CA SER A 33 -1.75 -10.21 0.92
C SER A 33 -1.86 -9.39 2.20
N ARG A 34 -3.00 -9.49 2.91
CA ARG A 34 -3.20 -8.84 4.21
C ARG A 34 -2.13 -9.28 5.21
N LEU A 35 -1.91 -10.58 5.36
CA LEU A 35 -0.92 -11.11 6.29
C LEU A 35 0.49 -10.65 5.95
N LEU A 36 0.87 -10.70 4.67
CA LEU A 36 2.19 -10.25 4.22
C LEU A 36 2.40 -8.76 4.50
N ASN A 37 1.39 -7.93 4.22
CA ASN A 37 1.46 -6.50 4.50
C ASN A 37 1.53 -6.21 6.00
N GLU A 38 0.73 -6.88 6.83
CA GLU A 38 0.77 -6.75 8.28
C GLU A 38 2.15 -7.12 8.85
N MET A 39 2.77 -8.16 8.31
CA MET A 39 4.12 -8.56 8.70
C MET A 39 5.17 -7.53 8.23
N ALA A 40 5.03 -7.01 7.01
CA ALA A 40 5.90 -5.97 6.49
C ALA A 40 5.81 -4.66 7.30
N GLU A 41 4.61 -4.26 7.73
CA GLU A 41 4.38 -3.11 8.61
C GLU A 41 5.09 -3.26 9.96
N GLN A 42 5.18 -4.49 10.48
CA GLN A 42 5.94 -4.83 11.69
C GLN A 42 7.47 -4.94 11.45
N GLY A 43 7.93 -4.66 10.23
CA GLY A 43 9.33 -4.71 9.82
C GLY A 43 9.84 -6.11 9.49
N TRP A 44 8.96 -7.08 9.27
CA TRP A 44 9.35 -8.45 8.89
C TRP A 44 9.38 -8.61 7.36
N GLU A 45 10.46 -9.21 6.88
CA GLU A 45 10.66 -9.57 5.48
C GLU A 45 10.26 -11.02 5.24
N TYR A 46 9.40 -11.27 4.26
CA TYR A 46 9.01 -12.62 3.85
C TYR A 46 10.17 -13.33 3.15
N ILE A 47 10.42 -14.59 3.51
CA ILE A 47 11.51 -15.39 2.94
C ILE A 47 10.98 -16.55 2.10
N ARG A 48 10.11 -17.38 2.69
CA ARG A 48 9.58 -18.57 2.02
C ARG A 48 8.39 -19.17 2.75
N ALA A 49 7.75 -20.13 2.09
CA ALA A 49 6.80 -21.04 2.68
C ALA A 49 7.40 -22.45 2.74
N ASP A 50 7.31 -23.09 3.90
CA ASP A 50 7.78 -24.46 4.15
C ASP A 50 6.58 -25.36 4.45
N ILE A 51 6.56 -26.58 3.92
CA ILE A 51 5.52 -27.58 4.22
C ILE A 51 6.15 -28.64 5.12
N LEU A 52 5.69 -28.73 6.37
CA LEU A 52 6.26 -29.62 7.38
C LEU A 52 5.20 -30.56 7.98
N PRO A 53 5.58 -31.79 8.35
CA PRO A 53 4.71 -32.67 9.12
C PRO A 53 4.55 -32.17 10.56
N SER A 54 3.33 -32.20 11.07
CA SER A 54 2.96 -31.89 12.45
C SER A 54 2.26 -33.10 13.06
N GLU A 55 2.74 -33.59 14.20
CA GLU A 55 2.09 -34.67 14.92
C GLU A 55 0.99 -34.11 15.84
N GLU A 56 -0.25 -34.47 15.56
CA GLU A 56 -1.42 -34.01 16.31
C GLU A 56 -2.18 -35.21 16.87
N ARG A 57 -2.75 -35.09 18.09
CA ARG A 57 -3.52 -36.17 18.70
C ARG A 57 -4.80 -36.41 17.90
N SER A 58 -5.02 -37.65 17.50
CA SER A 58 -6.23 -38.11 16.83
C SER A 58 -6.99 -39.08 17.74
N GLY A 59 -8.11 -38.63 18.30
CA GLY A 59 -8.93 -39.42 19.22
C GLY A 59 -8.26 -39.70 20.58
N LEU A 60 -8.69 -40.78 21.25
CA LEU A 60 -8.29 -41.06 22.64
C LEU A 60 -6.86 -41.61 22.77
N THR A 61 -6.35 -42.36 21.78
CA THR A 61 -5.06 -43.07 21.87
C THR A 61 -4.18 -42.99 20.61
N SER A 62 -4.60 -42.29 19.55
CA SER A 62 -3.85 -42.22 18.30
C SER A 62 -3.23 -40.83 18.07
N THR A 63 -2.18 -40.79 17.25
CA THR A 63 -1.54 -39.56 16.74
C THR A 63 -1.62 -39.61 15.22
N GLN A 64 -1.89 -38.47 14.60
CA GLN A 64 -1.94 -38.30 13.16
C GLN A 64 -0.90 -37.28 12.72
N THR A 65 -0.21 -37.56 11.62
CA THR A 65 0.67 -36.59 10.96
C THR A 65 -0.17 -35.69 10.03
N VAL A 66 -0.15 -34.39 10.29
CA VAL A 66 -0.82 -33.35 9.50
C VAL A 66 0.25 -32.50 8.80
N TRP A 67 0.19 -32.41 7.48
CA TRP A 67 1.10 -31.54 6.72
C TRP A 67 0.62 -30.10 6.79
N ARG A 68 1.47 -29.19 7.26
CA ARG A 68 1.15 -27.77 7.45
C ARG A 68 2.11 -26.90 6.68
N THR A 69 1.57 -25.89 6.00
CA THR A 69 2.36 -24.83 5.38
C THR A 69 2.62 -23.73 6.40
N LEU A 70 3.90 -23.40 6.60
CA LEU A 70 4.38 -22.33 7.47
C LEU A 70 5.05 -21.25 6.63
N LEU A 71 4.82 -19.98 6.96
CA LEU A 71 5.48 -18.83 6.36
C LEU A 71 6.63 -18.39 7.25
N VAL A 72 7.81 -18.22 6.65
CA VAL A 72 9.04 -17.83 7.34
C VAL A 72 9.36 -16.38 7.00
N PHE A 73 9.57 -15.59 8.04
CA PHE A 73 9.96 -14.20 7.96
C PHE A 73 11.26 -13.95 8.70
N ARG A 74 11.99 -12.90 8.32
CA ARG A 74 13.17 -12.41 9.04
C ARG A 74 13.10 -10.90 9.27
N ARG A 75 13.81 -10.40 10.27
CA ARG A 75 14.02 -8.97 10.48
C ARG A 75 15.46 -8.73 10.98
N PRO A 76 16.19 -7.70 10.51
CA PRO A 76 17.50 -7.39 11.06
C PRO A 76 17.37 -6.95 12.53
N VAL A 77 18.24 -7.47 13.39
CA VAL A 77 18.36 -6.99 14.78
C VAL A 77 19.30 -5.78 14.77
N PRO A 78 18.90 -4.62 15.32
CA PRO A 78 19.80 -3.49 15.46
C PRO A 78 21.00 -3.93 16.31
N GLN A 79 22.18 -4.02 15.69
CA GLN A 79 23.42 -4.05 16.45
C GLN A 79 23.57 -2.64 17.06
N ALA A 80 23.72 -2.54 18.38
CA ALA A 80 24.01 -1.26 19.01
C ALA A 80 25.18 -0.61 18.26
N ALA A 81 24.90 0.51 17.59
CA ALA A 81 25.90 1.18 16.79
C ALA A 81 27.03 1.60 17.73
N ALA A 82 28.25 1.16 17.45
CA ALA A 82 29.41 1.86 17.97
C ALA A 82 29.25 3.33 17.53
N VAL A 83 29.24 4.23 18.51
CA VAL A 83 29.08 5.67 18.32
C VAL A 83 30.04 6.12 17.23
N THR A 84 29.52 6.46 16.05
CA THR A 84 30.34 7.11 15.02
C THR A 84 30.57 8.54 15.48
N PRO A 85 31.82 8.98 15.72
CA PRO A 85 32.08 10.36 16.08
C PRO A 85 31.59 11.27 14.95
N PHE A 86 30.87 12.32 15.33
CA PHE A 86 30.34 13.33 14.42
C PHE A 86 31.48 13.88 13.56
N ARG A 87 31.46 13.60 12.25
CA ARG A 87 32.40 14.20 11.31
C ARG A 87 31.84 15.56 10.93
N HIS A 88 32.49 16.63 11.36
CA HIS A 88 32.19 17.97 10.88
C HIS A 88 32.58 18.06 9.40
N GLU A 89 31.59 18.16 8.51
CA GLU A 89 31.82 18.70 7.18
C GLU A 89 31.94 20.23 7.30
N PRO A 90 32.93 20.87 6.66
CA PRO A 90 33.02 22.32 6.66
C PRO A 90 31.83 22.89 5.88
N VAL A 91 30.98 23.66 6.57
CA VAL A 91 29.97 24.49 5.92
C VAL A 91 30.71 25.56 5.13
N VAL A 92 30.71 25.45 3.81
CA VAL A 92 31.08 26.54 2.92
C VAL A 92 29.88 27.50 2.89
N ALA A 93 30.01 28.64 3.59
CA ALA A 93 29.01 29.69 3.51
C ALA A 93 29.00 30.25 2.08
N ALA A 94 27.87 30.09 1.38
CA ALA A 94 27.65 30.79 0.13
C ALA A 94 27.63 32.30 0.41
N VAL A 95 28.60 33.02 -0.15
CA VAL A 95 28.62 34.49 -0.11
C VAL A 95 27.43 35.00 -0.92
N ALA A 96 26.55 35.76 -0.28
CA ALA A 96 25.42 36.41 -0.97
C ALA A 96 25.95 37.40 -2.01
N PRO A 97 25.35 37.49 -3.21
CA PRO A 97 25.71 38.49 -4.19
C PRO A 97 25.35 39.90 -3.68
N PRO A 98 26.11 40.95 -4.07
CA PRO A 98 25.81 42.32 -3.67
C PRO A 98 24.45 42.79 -4.23
N PRO A 99 23.76 43.72 -3.56
CA PRO A 99 22.47 44.22 -4.02
C PRO A 99 22.62 44.93 -5.38
N ALA A 100 21.80 44.51 -6.34
CA ALA A 100 21.67 45.18 -7.63
C ALA A 100 21.16 46.61 -7.42
N GLY A 101 21.90 47.60 -7.93
CA GLY A 101 21.45 48.98 -7.97
C GLY A 101 20.22 49.18 -8.87
N PRO A 102 19.53 50.33 -8.76
CA PRO A 102 18.22 50.53 -9.39
C PRO A 102 18.30 50.48 -10.93
N LEU A 103 17.46 49.66 -11.56
CA LEU A 103 17.25 49.70 -13.00
C LEU A 103 16.54 51.01 -13.39
N PRO A 104 16.96 51.70 -14.47
CA PRO A 104 16.19 52.81 -15.01
C PRO A 104 14.88 52.32 -15.63
N ALA A 105 13.81 53.06 -15.34
CA ALA A 105 12.46 52.84 -15.84
C ALA A 105 12.42 52.90 -17.38
N GLY A 106 12.13 51.75 -18.00
CA GLY A 106 11.66 51.66 -19.37
C GLY A 106 10.13 51.77 -19.44
N PRO A 107 9.56 52.25 -20.55
CA PRO A 107 8.19 52.73 -20.60
C PRO A 107 7.16 51.59 -20.50
N GLU A 108 6.08 51.95 -19.83
CA GLU A 108 4.80 51.28 -19.68
C GLU A 108 4.32 50.66 -21.01
N VAL A 109 4.26 49.32 -21.06
CA VAL A 109 3.53 48.59 -22.09
C VAL A 109 2.32 47.95 -21.42
N THR A 110 1.18 48.49 -21.83
CA THR A 110 -0.21 48.16 -21.54
C THR A 110 -0.47 46.68 -21.26
N ALA A 111 -1.14 46.43 -20.14
CA ALA A 111 -1.74 45.16 -19.76
C ALA A 111 -2.78 44.71 -20.80
N PRO A 112 -2.75 43.44 -21.27
CA PRO A 112 -3.95 42.82 -21.79
C PRO A 112 -4.85 42.38 -20.64
N GLU A 113 -6.13 42.70 -20.77
CA GLU A 113 -7.23 42.45 -19.83
C GLU A 113 -7.31 41.00 -19.31
N PRO A 114 -7.82 40.80 -18.09
CA PRO A 114 -8.16 39.49 -17.57
C PRO A 114 -9.35 38.93 -18.36
N VAL A 115 -9.15 37.78 -19.00
CA VAL A 115 -10.26 37.02 -19.58
C VAL A 115 -11.12 36.49 -18.44
N ALA A 116 -12.24 37.17 -18.18
CA ALA A 116 -13.31 36.65 -17.33
C ALA A 116 -13.96 35.44 -18.03
N PRO A 117 -14.36 34.40 -17.28
CA PRO A 117 -15.02 33.24 -17.86
C PRO A 117 -16.47 33.61 -18.23
N GLU A 118 -16.85 33.50 -19.50
CA GLU A 118 -18.27 33.50 -19.88
C GLU A 118 -18.90 32.16 -19.47
N PRO A 119 -20.04 32.19 -18.75
CA PRO A 119 -20.90 31.04 -18.51
C PRO A 119 -21.93 30.86 -19.64
N LEU A 120 -22.76 29.82 -19.52
CA LEU A 120 -23.94 29.46 -20.33
C LEU A 120 -23.61 28.45 -21.46
N ALA A 121 -24.29 27.32 -21.62
CA ALA A 121 -25.61 26.94 -21.13
C ALA A 121 -25.71 25.42 -20.93
N GLU A 122 -26.35 25.03 -19.83
CA GLU A 122 -27.20 23.84 -19.79
C GLU A 122 -28.30 24.01 -20.85
N GLU A 123 -28.48 23.01 -21.72
CA GLU A 123 -29.81 22.72 -22.24
C GLU A 123 -30.24 21.33 -21.79
N ASP A 124 -31.32 21.40 -21.03
CA ASP A 124 -32.21 20.39 -20.49
C ASP A 124 -32.72 19.40 -21.54
N ALA A 125 -32.81 18.15 -21.07
CA ALA A 125 -33.97 17.27 -21.12
C ALA A 125 -34.96 17.32 -22.30
N SER A 126 -35.16 16.13 -22.89
CA SER A 126 -36.50 15.59 -23.14
C SER A 126 -36.37 14.05 -23.09
N ASP A 127 -36.68 13.41 -21.95
CA ASP A 127 -38.01 12.94 -21.50
C ASP A 127 -38.62 11.91 -22.49
N SER A 128 -38.39 10.60 -22.32
CA SER A 128 -39.19 9.62 -21.52
C SER A 128 -40.46 9.12 -22.28
N PRO A 129 -41.28 8.19 -21.77
CA PRO A 129 -41.08 6.76 -21.47
C PRO A 129 -42.05 5.86 -22.27
N ALA A 130 -41.86 4.53 -22.25
CA ALA A 130 -42.98 3.59 -22.46
C ALA A 130 -42.74 2.24 -21.73
N LYS A 131 -43.45 2.07 -20.62
CA LYS A 131 -43.89 0.75 -20.13
C LYS A 131 -45.21 0.41 -20.82
N SER A 132 -45.36 -0.86 -21.18
CA SER A 132 -46.63 -1.59 -21.23
C SER A 132 -46.25 -3.09 -21.21
N ASP A 133 -46.29 -3.80 -20.08
CA ASP A 133 -47.44 -4.36 -19.33
C ASP A 133 -48.27 -5.40 -20.11
N ALA A 134 -48.76 -6.40 -19.34
CA ALA A 134 -49.76 -7.43 -19.66
C ALA A 134 -49.28 -8.66 -20.49
N ASP A 135 -49.60 -9.94 -20.21
CA ASP A 135 -50.41 -10.60 -19.16
C ASP A 135 -50.30 -12.14 -19.33
N LYS A 136 -50.98 -12.88 -18.44
CA LYS A 136 -51.35 -14.32 -18.40
C LYS A 136 -50.28 -15.32 -17.93
N VAL A 137 -50.38 -15.95 -16.76
CA VAL A 137 -51.50 -16.72 -16.14
C VAL A 137 -52.11 -17.74 -17.11
N SER A 138 -51.65 -18.99 -17.00
CA SER A 138 -52.48 -20.14 -16.59
C SER A 138 -51.63 -21.38 -16.34
#